data_AF-A0A5N9CZG3-F1
#
_entry.id   AF-A0A5N9CZG3-F1
#
_cell.length_a   1.000
_cell.length_b   1.000
_cell.length_c   1.000
_cell.angle_alpha   90.00
_cell.angle_beta   90.00
_cell.angle_gamma   90.00
#
_symmetry.space_group_name_H-M   'P 1'
#
loop_
_entity.id
_entity.type
_entity.pdbx_description
1 polymer ?
#
loop_
_entity_poly.entity_id
_entity_poly.type
_entity_poly.pdbx_seq_one_letter_code
_entity_poly.pdbx_strand_id
1 'polypeptide(L)'
;HAAQGDGEVSGVAAEVPTTGIITVDLIKGHATPTPRVISDDFLMSVGNARPMEDAARIAFFDLVTWLSTDYGFDRLAAYQLCSQVSQVRLANMVDILYSVVAKFPKRYMVRS
;
A
#
# COMPACT_ATOMS: atom_id res chain seq x y z
N HIS A 1 -10.98 10.89 -8.86
CA HIS A 1 -10.71 12.29 -8.44
C HIS A 1 -9.73 12.94 -9.39
N ALA A 2 -9.98 14.19 -9.80
CA ALA A 2 -9.02 14.95 -10.60
C ALA A 2 -7.79 15.37 -9.77
N ALA A 3 -7.98 15.55 -8.46
CA ALA A 3 -6.94 15.82 -7.48
C ALA A 3 -7.39 15.36 -6.09
N GLN A 4 -6.47 14.85 -5.27
CA GLN A 4 -6.69 14.47 -3.87
C GLN A 4 -5.38 14.61 -3.07
N GLY A 5 -5.45 15.30 -1.94
CA GLY A 5 -4.37 15.36 -0.95
C GLY A 5 -4.39 14.17 0.02
N ASP A 6 -3.33 14.00 0.80
CA ASP A 6 -3.28 13.00 1.87
C ASP A 6 -4.39 13.25 2.91
N GLY A 7 -5.10 12.19 3.29
CA GLY A 7 -6.11 12.19 4.34
C GLY A 7 -7.51 12.62 3.90
N GLU A 8 -7.67 13.23 2.72
CA GLU A 8 -8.99 13.64 2.20
C GLU A 8 -9.80 14.43 3.25
N VAL A 9 -9.16 15.40 3.91
CA VAL A 9 -9.62 15.99 5.19
C VAL A 9 -11.05 16.55 5.16
N SER A 10 -11.50 17.05 4.01
CA SER A 10 -12.85 17.59 3.82
C SER A 10 -13.96 16.52 3.71
N GLY A 11 -13.61 15.24 3.66
CA GLY A 11 -14.56 14.15 3.40
C GLY A 11 -14.79 13.84 1.91
N VAL A 12 -14.21 14.65 1.01
CA VAL A 12 -14.32 14.53 -0.45
C VAL A 12 -13.05 15.07 -1.11
N ALA A 13 -12.84 14.71 -2.38
CA ALA A 13 -11.77 15.21 -3.23
C ALA A 13 -12.33 16.07 -4.38
N ALA A 14 -11.51 16.36 -5.40
CA ALA A 14 -12.00 16.98 -6.63
C ALA A 14 -12.77 15.93 -7.47
N GLU A 15 -14.07 15.80 -7.18
CA GLU A 15 -14.97 14.84 -7.83
C GLU A 15 -15.24 15.21 -9.30
N VAL A 16 -15.04 14.26 -10.21
CA VAL A 16 -15.27 14.45 -11.65
C VAL A 16 -15.76 13.15 -12.30
N PRO A 17 -16.63 13.24 -13.34
CA PRO A 17 -16.90 12.08 -14.20
C PRO A 17 -15.63 11.68 -14.96
N THR A 18 -15.43 10.38 -15.17
CA THR A 18 -14.26 9.85 -15.88
C THR A 18 -14.61 8.66 -16.77
N THR A 19 -13.79 8.41 -17.78
CA THR A 19 -13.81 7.20 -18.60
C THR A 19 -12.38 6.68 -18.69
N GLY A 20 -12.17 5.42 -18.35
CA GLY A 20 -10.85 4.78 -18.34
C GLY A 20 -10.90 3.37 -18.91
N ILE A 21 -9.74 2.88 -19.33
CA ILE A 21 -9.55 1.52 -19.81
C ILE A 21 -8.84 0.74 -18.71
N ILE A 22 -9.39 -0.41 -18.32
CA ILE A 22 -8.78 -1.33 -17.37
C ILE A 22 -8.70 -2.72 -17.99
N THR A 23 -7.63 -3.45 -17.67
CA THR A 23 -7.49 -4.87 -17.98
C THR A 23 -7.65 -5.66 -16.69
N VAL A 24 -8.35 -6.78 -16.75
CA VAL A 24 -8.62 -7.63 -15.58
C VAL A 24 -8.14 -9.05 -15.86
N ASP A 25 -7.24 -9.53 -15.02
CA ASP A 25 -6.69 -10.88 -15.04
C ASP A 25 -6.91 -11.59 -13.71
N LEU A 26 -6.83 -12.93 -13.72
CA LEU A 26 -6.98 -13.76 -12.52
C LEU A 26 -5.72 -14.56 -12.24
N ILE A 27 -5.05 -14.23 -11.13
CA ILE A 27 -3.91 -15.00 -10.61
C ILE A 27 -4.44 -16.06 -9.64
N LYS A 28 -4.44 -17.32 -10.09
CA LYS A 28 -4.90 -18.46 -9.27
C LYS A 28 -3.86 -18.81 -8.21
N GLY A 29 -4.33 -19.23 -7.03
CA GLY A 29 -3.47 -19.72 -5.94
C GLY A 29 -2.63 -18.65 -5.25
N HIS A 30 -2.90 -17.37 -5.49
CA HIS A 30 -2.17 -16.26 -4.90
C HIS A 30 -3.10 -15.41 -4.02
N ALA A 31 -3.06 -15.65 -2.72
CA ALA A 31 -3.88 -14.92 -1.76
C ALA A 31 -3.19 -13.61 -1.34
N THR A 32 -3.93 -12.51 -1.39
CA THR A 32 -3.49 -11.20 -0.88
C THR A 32 -4.38 -10.82 0.31
N PRO A 33 -3.86 -10.86 1.56
CA PRO A 33 -4.64 -10.53 2.76
C PRO A 33 -5.25 -9.13 2.73
N THR A 34 -4.57 -8.21 2.04
CA THR A 34 -4.99 -6.84 1.81
C THR A 34 -4.77 -6.45 0.34
N PRO A 35 -5.37 -5.35 -0.13
CA PRO A 35 -5.06 -4.82 -1.45
C PRO A 35 -3.58 -4.45 -1.56
N ARG A 36 -2.95 -4.88 -2.65
CA ARG A 36 -1.56 -4.53 -3.01
C ARG A 36 -1.54 -3.74 -4.31
N VAL A 37 -0.63 -2.80 -4.41
CA VAL A 37 -0.42 -1.97 -5.61
C VAL A 37 1.05 -2.04 -6.00
N ILE A 38 1.30 -2.21 -7.29
CA ILE A 38 2.64 -2.15 -7.88
C ILE A 38 2.68 -0.94 -8.81
N SER A 39 3.63 -0.05 -8.61
CA SER A 39 3.98 1.00 -9.58
C SER A 39 5.39 0.79 -10.11
N ASP A 40 5.85 1.63 -11.02
CA ASP A 40 7.22 1.58 -11.55
C ASP A 40 8.27 1.65 -10.43
N ASP A 41 8.02 2.50 -9.42
CA ASP A 41 8.97 2.80 -8.34
C ASP A 41 8.70 2.07 -7.02
N PHE A 42 7.47 1.58 -6.77
CA PHE A 42 7.08 1.09 -5.45
C PHE A 42 6.33 -0.24 -5.48
N LEU A 43 6.54 -1.04 -4.43
CA LEU A 43 5.60 -2.05 -3.96
C LEU A 43 4.80 -1.47 -2.80
N MET A 44 3.49 -1.65 -2.82
CA MET A 44 2.60 -0.97 -1.88
C MET A 44 1.56 -1.92 -1.32
N SER A 45 1.33 -1.85 0.00
CA SER A 45 0.25 -2.57 0.67
C SER A 45 -0.67 -1.58 1.38
N VAL A 46 -1.97 -1.83 1.31
CA VAL A 46 -3.02 -0.96 1.85
C VAL A 46 -3.61 -1.59 3.10
N GLY A 47 -3.58 -0.87 4.21
CA GLY A 47 -4.30 -1.23 5.43
C GLY A 47 -5.52 -0.34 5.61
N ASN A 48 -6.62 -0.95 6.07
CA ASN A 48 -7.88 -0.27 6.36
C ASN A 48 -8.32 -0.61 7.78
N ALA A 49 -8.39 0.37 8.67
CA ALA A 49 -8.85 0.17 10.05
C ALA A 49 -9.26 1.48 10.72
N ARG A 50 -9.80 1.36 11.93
CA ARG A 50 -9.80 2.42 12.94
C ARG A 50 -9.35 1.80 14.27
N PRO A 51 -8.40 2.42 14.99
CA PRO A 51 -7.75 3.72 14.72
C PRO A 51 -6.69 3.65 13.60
N MET A 52 -6.12 4.80 13.23
CA MET A 52 -5.23 4.93 12.05
C MET A 52 -3.95 4.10 12.17
N GLU A 53 -3.41 3.97 13.37
CA GLU A 53 -2.24 3.15 13.66
C GLU A 53 -2.47 1.66 13.38
N ASP A 54 -3.71 1.18 13.47
CA ASP A 54 -4.04 -0.20 13.08
C ASP A 54 -4.03 -0.36 11.55
N ALA A 55 -4.47 0.66 10.81
CA ALA A 55 -4.37 0.66 9.35
C ALA A 55 -2.90 0.63 8.93
N ALA A 56 -2.04 1.42 9.59
CA ALA A 56 -0.60 1.39 9.35
C ALA A 56 0.02 0.03 9.70
N ARG A 57 -0.33 -0.58 10.84
CA ARG A 57 0.15 -1.92 11.24
C ARG A 57 -0.23 -2.98 10.21
N ILE A 58 -1.47 -2.98 9.73
CA ILE A 58 -1.94 -3.91 8.70
C ILE A 58 -1.13 -3.72 7.41
N ALA A 59 -0.98 -2.48 6.94
CA ALA A 59 -0.23 -2.17 5.72
C ALA A 59 1.23 -2.64 5.80
N PHE A 60 1.92 -2.34 6.90
CA PHE A 60 3.32 -2.74 7.07
C PHE A 60 3.50 -4.23 7.32
N PHE A 61 2.59 -4.88 8.05
CA PHE A 61 2.64 -6.32 8.28
C PHE A 61 2.54 -7.09 6.96
N ASP A 62 1.57 -6.71 6.11
CA ASP A 62 1.43 -7.32 4.78
C ASP A 62 2.63 -6.99 3.89
N LEU A 63 3.09 -5.74 3.83
CA LEU A 63 4.25 -5.35 3.01
C LEU A 63 5.52 -6.13 3.39
N VAL A 64 5.83 -6.25 4.68
CA VAL A 64 7.00 -6.98 5.16
C VAL A 64 6.88 -8.48 4.86
N THR A 65 5.69 -9.04 5.05
CA THR A 65 5.42 -10.43 4.71
C THR A 65 5.60 -10.65 3.20
N TRP A 66 5.08 -9.74 2.38
CA TRP A 66 5.19 -9.79 0.93
C TRP A 66 6.64 -9.74 0.43
N LEU A 67 7.44 -8.82 0.98
CA LEU A 67 8.88 -8.75 0.67
C LEU A 67 9.59 -10.07 1.03
N SER A 68 9.20 -10.71 2.13
CA SER A 68 9.81 -11.96 2.55
C SER A 68 9.37 -13.15 1.70
N THR A 69 8.08 -13.30 1.43
CA THR A 69 7.53 -14.47 0.72
C THR A 69 7.83 -14.47 -0.77
N ASP A 70 7.74 -13.30 -1.41
CA ASP A 70 7.74 -13.22 -2.88
C ASP A 70 9.08 -12.71 -3.42
N TYR A 71 9.84 -11.97 -2.60
CA TYR A 71 11.08 -11.30 -3.01
C TYR A 71 12.32 -11.72 -2.22
N GLY A 72 12.20 -12.77 -1.40
CA GLY A 72 13.33 -13.45 -0.79
C GLY A 72 14.05 -12.67 0.32
N PHE A 73 13.45 -11.62 0.87
CA PHE A 73 14.02 -10.95 2.03
C PHE A 73 13.91 -11.82 3.29
N ASP A 74 14.94 -11.79 4.14
CA ASP A 74 14.75 -12.18 5.54
C ASP A 74 13.70 -11.27 6.18
N ARG A 75 12.75 -11.85 6.93
CA ARG A 75 11.60 -11.10 7.45
C ARG A 75 11.98 -10.00 8.43
N LEU A 76 12.96 -10.22 9.30
CA LEU A 76 13.42 -9.20 10.26
C LEU A 76 14.27 -8.15 9.55
N ALA A 77 15.08 -8.54 8.57
CA ALA A 77 15.81 -7.60 7.74
C ALA A 77 14.86 -6.72 6.90
N ALA A 78 13.80 -7.28 6.32
CA ALA A 78 12.76 -6.53 5.62
C ALA A 78 12.07 -5.54 6.55
N TYR A 79 11.72 -5.96 7.77
CA TYR A 79 11.11 -5.09 8.76
C TYR A 79 12.03 -3.91 9.13
N GLN A 80 13.30 -4.19 9.43
CA GLN A 80 14.29 -3.15 9.74
C GLN A 80 14.53 -2.22 8.54
N LEU A 81 14.66 -2.76 7.33
CA LEU A 81 14.86 -1.96 6.12
C LEU A 81 13.65 -1.07 5.85
N CYS A 82 12.43 -1.60 5.97
CA CYS A 82 11.20 -0.81 5.84
C CYS A 82 11.21 0.40 6.79
N SER A 83 11.72 0.24 8.02
CA SER A 83 11.84 1.36 8.96
C SER A 83 12.79 2.47 8.48
N GLN A 84 13.70 2.20 7.55
CA GLN A 84 14.67 3.18 7.05
C GLN A 84 14.26 3.81 5.71
N VAL A 85 13.58 3.05 4.85
CA VAL A 85 13.39 3.44 3.45
C VAL A 85 11.94 3.54 2.99
N SER A 86 10.99 2.95 3.73
CA SER A 86 9.60 2.95 3.32
C SER A 86 8.99 4.34 3.44
N GLN A 87 8.01 4.60 2.58
CA GLN A 87 7.19 5.80 2.61
C GLN A 87 5.77 5.43 3.00
N VAL A 88 5.06 6.38 3.60
CA VAL A 88 3.65 6.21 3.95
C VAL A 88 2.82 7.22 3.15
N ARG A 89 1.71 6.76 2.59
CA ARG A 89 0.65 7.63 2.05
C ARG A 89 -0.57 7.47 2.94
N LEU A 90 -1.04 8.57 3.53
CA LEU A 90 -2.33 8.59 4.22
C LEU A 90 -3.40 8.79 3.15
N ALA A 91 -4.10 7.74 2.75
CA ALA A 91 -5.03 7.82 1.62
C ALA A 91 -6.29 8.61 2.01
N ASN A 92 -6.98 8.18 3.07
CA ASN A 92 -8.09 8.92 3.68
C ASN A 92 -8.06 8.75 5.20
N MET A 93 -8.67 9.70 5.93
CA MET A 93 -8.96 9.58 7.37
C MET A 93 -10.37 10.04 7.72
N VAL A 94 -11.29 9.90 6.77
CA VAL A 94 -12.66 10.45 6.86
C VAL A 94 -13.74 9.37 6.73
N ASP A 95 -13.43 8.28 6.03
CA ASP A 95 -14.35 7.16 5.79
C ASP A 95 -14.53 6.26 7.01
N ILE A 96 -15.52 5.35 6.96
CA ILE A 96 -15.84 4.37 8.02
C ILE A 96 -14.58 3.65 8.53
N LEU A 97 -13.64 3.32 7.64
CA LEU A 97 -12.30 2.88 7.98
C LEU A 97 -11.29 3.84 7.37
N TYR A 98 -10.20 4.13 8.07
CA TYR A 98 -9.11 4.94 7.54
C TYR A 98 -8.15 4.07 6.74
N SER A 99 -7.59 4.64 5.68
CA SER A 99 -6.71 3.92 4.76
C SER A 99 -5.29 4.46 4.80
N VAL A 100 -4.33 3.58 5.09
CA VAL A 100 -2.90 3.88 5.07
C VAL A 100 -2.21 2.95 4.07
N VAL A 101 -1.34 3.50 3.24
CA VAL A 101 -0.55 2.75 2.27
C VAL A 101 0.91 2.77 2.69
N ALA A 102 1.47 1.59 2.97
CA ALA A 102 2.90 1.40 3.16
C ALA A 102 3.56 1.16 1.80
N LYS A 103 4.62 1.91 1.48
CA LYS A 103 5.30 1.88 0.17
C LYS A 103 6.78 1.53 0.33
N PHE A 104 7.22 0.43 -0.29
CA PHE A 104 8.63 0.05 -0.38
C PHE A 104 9.24 0.48 -1.72
N PRO A 105 10.32 1.28 -1.74
CA PRO A 105 10.95 1.69 -3.00
C PRO A 105 11.70 0.52 -3.67
N LYS A 106 11.34 0.23 -4.92
CA LYS A 106 11.93 -0.88 -5.70
C LYS A 106 13.43 -0.73 -5.95
N ARG A 107 13.99 0.47 -5.84
CA ARG A 107 15.45 0.68 -5.92
C ARG A 107 16.25 -0.08 -4.85
N TYR A 108 15.60 -0.50 -3.76
CA TYR A 108 16.20 -1.32 -2.69
C TYR A 108 15.90 -2.82 -2.80
N MET A 109 15.30 -3.28 -3.92
CA MET A 109 15.10 -4.72 -4.13
C MET A 109 16.46 -5.43 -4.26
N VAL A 110 16.51 -6.67 -3.77
CA VAL A 110 17.67 -7.54 -3.99
C VAL A 110 17.78 -7.79 -5.50
N ARG A 111 18.95 -7.49 -6.07
CA ARG A 111 19.22 -7.80 -7.48
C ARG A 111 19.36 -9.31 -7.61
N SER A 112 18.55 -9.90 -8.50
CA SER A 112 18.69 -11.28 -8.97
C SER A 112 19.91 -11.42 -9.87
#